data_AF-A0A6L3VKV7-F1
#
_entry.id   AF-A0A6L3VKV7-F1
#
_cell.length_a   1.000
_cell.length_b   1.000
_cell.length_c   1.000
_cell.angle_alpha   90.00
_cell.angle_beta   90.00
_cell.angle_gamma   90.00
#
_symmetry.space_group_name_H-M   'P 1'
#
loop_
_entity.id
_entity.type
_entity.pdbx_description
1 polymer ?
#
loop_
_entity_poly.entity_id
_entity_poly.type
_entity_poly.pdbx_seq_one_letter_code
_entity_poly.pdbx_strand_id
1 'polypeptide(L)'
;MTAVARAEEPRPPVEDEAPRPDELAACLRLLERARATDPDDPRWRAVHEAASQLHRSGKKARKAARRTQRRAEDLDALAAATRFQDQNPGADPEPAPPKAAPATTAPEKTASGRVLGRARACYVCKAPYRDVHPDYHLMCPECAAENLARRHARCDLRGRRALVTGGRIKIGFQVALKMLRDGAEVLVTTRFPRDAARRFAAVPDSAEWLPRLHVHGVDLLDLPGVAGLLDAVHARFDHLDVLVNNAAQTVRRPPAYHREVRAAEALPLTGAAARVDVAEGARAALEAGP
;
A
#
# COMPACT_ATOMS: atom_id res chain seq x y z
N MET A 1 -4.54 -38.97 49.05
CA MET A 1 -3.70 -37.90 49.64
C MET A 1 -3.70 -36.73 48.67
N THR A 2 -4.59 -35.79 48.92
CA THR A 2 -4.97 -34.71 48.01
C THR A 2 -4.01 -33.54 48.20
N ALA A 3 -3.28 -33.17 47.15
CA ALA A 3 -2.39 -32.01 47.16
C ALA A 3 -3.24 -30.73 47.17
N VAL A 4 -3.22 -30.00 48.29
CA VAL A 4 -3.84 -28.69 48.42
C VAL A 4 -2.96 -27.67 47.70
N ALA A 5 -3.37 -27.30 46.48
CA ALA A 5 -2.83 -26.14 45.78
C ALA A 5 -3.19 -24.89 46.60
N ARG A 6 -2.18 -24.24 47.19
CA ARG A 6 -2.36 -22.91 47.79
C ARG A 6 -2.62 -21.93 46.66
N ALA A 7 -3.83 -21.38 46.61
CA ALA A 7 -4.18 -20.25 45.76
C ALA A 7 -3.26 -19.08 46.11
N GLU A 8 -2.46 -18.61 45.14
CA GLU A 8 -1.79 -17.32 45.22
C GLU A 8 -2.89 -16.24 45.23
N GLU A 9 -3.01 -15.52 46.35
CA GLU A 9 -3.85 -14.32 46.43
C GLU A 9 -3.39 -13.31 45.37
N PRO A 10 -4.34 -12.65 44.67
CA PRO A 10 -4.01 -11.63 43.69
C PRO A 10 -3.32 -10.45 44.40
N ARG A 11 -2.03 -10.27 44.11
CA ARG A 11 -1.24 -9.14 44.64
C ARG A 11 -1.89 -7.82 44.20
N PRO A 12 -2.16 -6.87 45.11
CA PRO A 12 -2.78 -5.59 44.76
C PRO A 12 -1.94 -4.84 43.71
N PRO A 13 -2.56 -4.01 42.86
CA PRO A 13 -1.82 -3.22 41.88
C PRO A 13 -0.87 -2.30 42.64
N VAL A 14 0.43 -2.41 42.34
CA VAL A 14 1.44 -1.51 42.87
C VAL A 14 1.20 -0.17 42.18
N GLU A 15 0.78 0.85 42.95
CA GLU A 15 0.65 2.22 42.48
C GLU A 15 2.00 2.69 41.91
N ASP A 16 1.95 3.47 40.81
CA ASP A 16 3.10 3.87 39.98
C ASP A 16 3.97 4.95 40.66
N GLU A 17 4.21 4.80 41.97
CA GLU A 17 4.97 5.73 42.81
C GLU A 17 6.40 5.21 43.04
N ALA A 18 7.38 6.09 42.87
CA ALA A 18 8.77 5.75 43.13
C ALA A 18 8.96 5.39 44.62
N PRO A 19 9.80 4.38 44.96
CA PRO A 19 9.99 3.97 46.34
C PRO A 19 10.50 5.14 47.19
N ARG A 20 9.95 5.29 48.39
CA ARG A 20 10.35 6.37 49.31
C ARG A 20 11.81 6.17 49.73
N PRO A 21 12.54 7.26 50.09
CA PRO A 21 13.97 7.16 50.42
C PRO A 21 14.30 6.17 51.55
N ASP A 22 13.43 6.07 52.56
CA ASP A 22 13.56 5.15 53.69
C ASP A 22 13.34 3.68 53.30
N GLU A 23 12.37 3.41 52.43
CA GLU A 23 12.10 2.08 51.86
C GLU A 23 13.26 1.59 50.99
N LEU A 24 13.81 2.48 50.15
CA LEU A 24 14.99 2.18 49.35
C LEU A 24 16.19 1.85 50.23
N ALA A 25 16.45 2.64 51.28
CA ALA A 25 17.53 2.39 52.22
C ALA A 25 17.35 1.05 52.96
N ALA A 26 16.13 0.68 53.34
CA ALA A 26 15.84 -0.61 53.95
C ALA A 26 16.08 -1.79 52.98
N CYS A 27 15.68 -1.65 51.71
CA CYS A 27 15.92 -2.64 50.66
C CYS A 27 17.42 -2.86 50.41
N LEU A 28 18.20 -1.78 50.31
CA LEU A 28 19.66 -1.88 50.10
C LEU A 28 20.36 -2.59 51.26
N ARG A 29 20.00 -2.29 52.51
CA ARG A 29 20.52 -3.00 53.70
C ARG A 29 20.17 -4.49 53.69
N LEU A 30 18.97 -4.86 53.23
CA LEU A 30 18.56 -6.26 53.11
C LEU A 30 19.40 -6.99 52.04
N LEU A 31 19.66 -6.36 50.90
CA LEU A 31 20.53 -6.92 49.84
C LEU A 31 21.97 -7.10 50.31
N GLU A 32 22.51 -6.16 51.08
CA GLU A 32 23.85 -6.27 51.69
C GLU A 32 23.93 -7.44 52.67
N ARG A 33 22.94 -7.58 53.56
CA ARG A 33 22.86 -8.71 54.50
C ARG A 33 22.74 -10.04 53.76
N ALA A 34 21.92 -10.12 52.72
CA ALA A 34 21.76 -11.33 51.94
C ALA A 34 23.07 -11.78 51.26
N ARG A 35 23.99 -10.86 50.91
CA ARG A 35 25.31 -11.24 50.37
C ARG A 35 26.21 -11.96 51.38
N ALA A 36 25.96 -11.80 52.68
CA ALA A 36 26.72 -12.45 53.75
C ALA A 36 26.04 -13.72 54.29
N THR A 37 24.84 -14.07 53.83
CA THR A 37 24.10 -15.27 54.23
C THR A 37 24.50 -16.47 53.38
N ASP A 38 24.43 -17.67 53.95
CA ASP A 38 24.61 -18.95 53.25
C ASP A 38 23.64 -19.08 52.04
N PRO A 39 24.15 -19.39 50.83
CA PRO A 39 23.32 -19.62 49.64
C PRO A 39 22.24 -20.72 49.78
N ASP A 40 22.42 -21.69 50.68
CA ASP A 40 21.44 -22.75 50.91
C ASP A 40 20.27 -22.31 51.82
N ASP A 41 20.36 -21.13 52.47
CA ASP A 41 19.28 -20.56 53.28
C ASP A 41 18.04 -20.22 52.40
N PRO A 42 16.83 -20.70 52.74
CA PRO A 42 15.60 -20.33 52.04
C PRO A 42 15.36 -18.81 51.92
N ARG A 43 15.81 -18.02 52.90
CA ARG A 43 15.69 -16.54 52.90
C ARG A 43 16.62 -15.91 51.88
N TRP A 44 17.84 -16.45 51.72
CA TRP A 44 18.77 -16.02 50.66
C TRP A 44 18.15 -16.26 49.28
N ARG A 45 17.59 -17.45 49.06
CA ARG A 45 16.93 -17.82 47.79
C ARG A 45 15.77 -16.89 47.43
N ALA A 46 14.94 -16.53 48.40
CA ALA A 46 13.82 -15.61 48.19
C ALA A 46 14.29 -14.21 47.74
N VAL A 47 15.32 -13.67 48.40
CA VAL A 47 15.90 -12.35 48.04
C VAL A 47 16.60 -12.42 46.68
N HIS A 48 17.36 -13.48 46.40
CA HIS A 48 18.04 -13.68 45.13
C HIS A 48 17.07 -13.79 43.95
N GLU A 49 15.97 -14.54 44.10
CA GLU A 49 14.95 -14.67 43.06
C GLU A 49 14.25 -13.32 42.82
N ALA A 50 13.87 -12.58 43.87
CA ALA A 50 13.27 -11.26 43.74
C ALA A 50 14.21 -10.26 43.02
N ALA A 51 15.50 -10.22 43.39
CA ALA A 51 16.50 -9.40 42.73
C ALA A 51 16.70 -9.81 41.25
N SER A 52 16.68 -11.12 40.97
CA SER A 52 16.78 -11.67 39.61
C SER A 52 15.55 -11.33 38.77
N GLN A 53 14.35 -11.35 39.33
CA GLN A 53 13.12 -10.92 38.68
C GLN A 53 13.15 -9.43 38.35
N LEU A 54 13.56 -8.58 39.30
CA LEU A 54 13.73 -7.14 39.09
C LEU A 54 14.76 -6.84 37.98
N HIS A 55 15.91 -7.53 38.00
CA HIS A 55 16.91 -7.37 36.94
C HIS A 55 16.36 -7.79 35.56
N ARG A 56 15.70 -8.95 35.48
CA ARG A 56 15.10 -9.46 34.23
C ARG A 56 14.00 -8.54 33.71
N SER A 57 13.10 -8.05 34.58
CA SER A 57 12.02 -7.14 34.20
C SER A 57 12.57 -5.79 33.71
N GLY A 58 13.54 -5.21 34.40
CA GLY A 58 14.21 -3.97 33.97
C GLY A 58 14.96 -4.13 32.65
N LYS A 59 15.67 -5.24 32.44
CA LYS A 59 16.32 -5.57 31.16
C LYS A 59 15.29 -5.71 30.03
N LYS A 60 14.16 -6.39 30.29
CA LYS A 60 13.05 -6.55 29.33
C LYS A 60 12.41 -5.20 28.99
N ALA A 61 12.11 -4.36 29.98
CA ALA A 61 11.54 -3.03 29.79
C ALA A 61 12.46 -2.12 28.96
N ARG A 62 13.76 -2.05 29.30
CA ARG A 62 14.74 -1.29 28.51
C ARG A 62 14.85 -1.80 27.07
N LYS A 63 14.82 -3.11 26.86
CA LYS A 63 14.84 -3.71 25.51
C LYS A 63 13.58 -3.37 24.73
N ALA A 64 12.42 -3.36 25.38
CA ALA A 64 11.15 -2.97 24.78
C ALA A 64 11.15 -1.48 24.40
N ALA A 65 11.52 -0.59 25.32
CA ALA A 65 11.63 0.85 25.07
C ALA A 65 12.54 1.16 23.88
N ARG A 66 13.74 0.56 23.83
CA ARG A 66 14.66 0.70 22.68
C ARG A 66 14.07 0.17 21.38
N ARG A 67 13.22 -0.86 21.41
CA ARG A 67 12.54 -1.37 20.20
C ARG A 67 11.45 -0.41 19.74
N THR A 68 10.66 0.14 20.66
CA THR A 68 9.64 1.14 20.36
C THR A 68 10.27 2.39 19.77
N GLN A 69 11.32 2.92 20.40
CA GLN A 69 12.05 4.09 19.90
C GLN A 69 12.60 3.87 18.49
N ARG A 70 13.33 2.78 18.24
CA ARG A 70 13.84 2.45 16.89
C ARG A 70 12.72 2.31 15.86
N ARG A 71 11.58 1.74 16.24
CA ARG A 71 10.44 1.60 15.33
C ARG A 71 9.85 2.96 14.96
N ALA A 72 9.81 3.90 15.91
CA ALA A 72 9.38 5.28 15.66
C ALA A 72 10.36 5.98 14.72
N GLU A 73 11.66 5.92 15.01
CA GLU A 73 12.72 6.50 14.16
C GLU A 73 12.70 5.91 12.73
N ASP A 74 12.56 4.58 12.60
CA ASP A 74 12.41 3.91 11.31
C ASP A 74 11.16 4.40 10.57
N LEU A 75 10.03 4.55 11.27
CA LEU A 75 8.79 5.05 10.68
C LEU A 75 8.96 6.48 10.19
N ASP A 76 9.59 7.36 10.97
CA ASP A 76 9.86 8.75 10.59
C ASP A 76 10.78 8.85 9.37
N ALA A 77 11.79 7.97 9.29
CA ALA A 77 12.67 7.86 8.14
C ALA A 77 11.90 7.49 6.85
N LEU A 78 10.96 6.55 6.96
CA LEU A 78 10.13 6.09 5.83
C LEU A 78 9.05 7.09 5.47
N ALA A 79 8.44 7.74 6.47
CA ALA A 79 7.27 8.59 6.34
C ALA A 79 7.51 9.84 5.49
N ALA A 80 8.76 10.26 5.42
CA ALA A 80 9.15 11.39 4.60
C ALA A 80 9.40 11.05 3.13
N ALA A 81 9.39 9.77 2.75
CA ALA A 81 9.54 9.43 1.35
C ALA A 81 8.27 9.82 0.58
N THR A 82 8.42 10.40 -0.62
CA THR A 82 7.29 10.84 -1.46
C THR A 82 6.23 9.75 -1.61
N ARG A 83 6.66 8.51 -1.90
CA ARG A 83 5.72 7.39 -2.11
C ARG A 83 5.08 6.89 -0.84
N PHE A 84 5.63 7.17 0.34
CA PHE A 84 4.96 6.85 1.61
C PHE A 84 3.76 7.77 1.80
N GLN A 85 3.96 9.06 1.58
CA GLN A 85 2.93 10.09 1.69
C GLN A 85 1.81 9.87 0.66
N ASP A 86 2.16 9.55 -0.59
CA ASP A 86 1.19 9.18 -1.64
C ASP A 86 0.31 7.98 -1.25
N GLN A 87 0.86 7.00 -0.52
CA GLN A 87 0.18 5.74 -0.18
C GLN A 87 -0.62 5.84 1.12
N ASN A 88 -0.26 6.78 1.98
CA ASN A 88 -0.91 7.02 3.26
C ASN A 88 -1.33 8.49 3.31
N PRO A 89 -2.26 8.93 2.43
CA PRO A 89 -2.83 10.25 2.57
C PRO A 89 -3.48 10.34 3.96
N GLY A 90 -3.33 11.48 4.62
CA GLY A 90 -3.89 11.72 5.96
C GLY A 90 -5.42 11.56 6.00
N ALA A 91 -6.01 11.73 7.18
CA ALA A 91 -7.44 11.52 7.41
C ALA A 91 -8.37 12.36 6.49
N ASP A 92 -7.87 13.49 5.96
CA ASP A 92 -8.56 14.34 4.98
C ASP A 92 -7.79 14.34 3.65
N PRO A 93 -7.96 13.33 2.79
CA PRO A 93 -7.41 13.38 1.44
C PRO A 93 -8.21 14.40 0.63
N GLU A 94 -7.70 15.61 0.49
CA GLU A 94 -8.15 16.50 -0.59
C GLU A 94 -8.03 15.71 -1.90
N PRO A 95 -9.08 15.63 -2.74
CA PRO A 95 -9.03 14.85 -3.97
C PRO A 95 -7.89 15.38 -4.82
N ALA A 96 -6.80 14.60 -4.89
CA ALA A 96 -5.59 15.04 -5.57
C ALA A 96 -5.97 15.46 -7.00
N PRO A 97 -5.73 16.72 -7.40
CA PRO A 97 -5.90 17.10 -8.79
C PRO A 97 -5.04 16.17 -9.65
N PRO A 98 -5.41 15.91 -10.91
CA PRO A 98 -4.58 15.10 -11.80
C PRO A 98 -3.18 15.74 -11.79
N LYS A 99 -2.21 15.05 -11.15
CA LYS A 99 -0.84 15.55 -11.05
C LYS A 99 -0.37 15.77 -12.49
N ALA A 100 -0.22 17.04 -12.88
CA ALA A 100 0.43 17.39 -14.14
C ALA A 100 1.78 16.67 -14.18
N ALA A 101 2.21 16.28 -15.38
CA ALA A 101 3.54 15.70 -15.55
C ALA A 101 4.56 16.64 -14.87
N PRO A 102 5.41 16.14 -13.96
CA PRO A 102 6.42 17.01 -13.38
C PRO A 102 7.31 17.49 -14.53
N ALA A 103 7.54 18.81 -14.56
CA ALA A 103 8.55 19.40 -15.42
C ALA A 103 9.88 18.66 -15.19
N THR A 104 10.59 18.40 -16.28
CA THR A 104 11.80 17.57 -16.41
C THR A 104 13.04 18.09 -15.70
N THR A 105 12.89 18.91 -14.66
CA THR A 105 13.99 19.44 -13.86
C THR A 105 13.62 19.37 -12.38
N ALA A 106 13.67 18.17 -11.81
CA ALA A 106 13.71 18.04 -10.36
C ALA A 106 15.08 18.53 -9.88
N PRO A 107 15.16 19.50 -8.96
CA PRO A 107 16.43 19.85 -8.33
C PRO A 107 16.95 18.61 -7.60
N GLU A 108 18.26 18.37 -7.68
CA GLU A 108 18.97 17.33 -6.92
C GLU A 108 18.66 17.52 -5.43
N LYS A 109 17.62 16.83 -4.95
CA LYS A 109 17.47 16.57 -3.51
C LYS A 109 18.59 15.60 -3.18
N THR A 110 19.73 16.19 -2.80
CA THR A 110 20.89 15.46 -2.30
C THR A 110 20.42 14.43 -1.29
N ALA A 111 20.91 13.21 -1.48
CA ALA A 111 20.62 12.03 -0.69
C ALA A 111 21.11 12.20 0.75
N SER A 112 20.48 13.06 1.55
CA SER A 112 20.65 13.06 3.00
C SER A 112 20.00 11.78 3.52
N GLY A 113 20.81 10.72 3.46
CA GLY A 113 20.45 9.33 3.67
C GLY A 113 19.84 9.12 5.04
N ARG A 114 18.53 8.89 5.05
CA ARG A 114 17.85 8.43 6.26
C ARG A 114 18.16 6.96 6.40
N VAL A 115 18.81 6.58 7.51
CA VAL A 115 19.28 5.21 7.74
C VAL A 115 18.35 4.54 8.75
N LEU A 116 17.77 3.41 8.36
CA LEU A 116 16.97 2.59 9.26
C LEU A 116 17.83 1.96 10.35
N GLY A 117 17.33 1.89 11.57
CA GLY A 117 17.90 1.15 12.69
C GLY A 117 17.95 -0.37 12.45
N ARG A 118 17.09 -0.91 11.59
CA ARG A 118 17.16 -2.31 11.12
C ARG A 118 17.01 -2.38 9.60
N ALA A 119 17.80 -3.26 8.97
CA ALA A 119 17.66 -3.52 7.55
C ALA A 119 16.26 -4.09 7.20
N ARG A 120 15.73 -3.66 6.06
CA ARG A 120 14.49 -4.15 5.44
C ARG A 120 14.81 -4.84 4.13
N ALA A 121 13.94 -5.76 3.69
CA ALA A 121 14.07 -6.37 2.36
C ALA A 121 13.50 -5.44 1.29
N CYS A 122 14.25 -5.21 0.22
CA CYS A 122 13.79 -4.46 -0.95
C CYS A 122 12.54 -5.14 -1.56
N TYR A 123 11.54 -4.36 -1.95
CA TYR A 123 10.33 -4.87 -2.61
C TYR A 123 10.63 -5.57 -3.95
N VAL A 124 11.66 -5.11 -4.67
CA VAL A 124 12.06 -5.61 -5.99
C VAL A 124 13.06 -6.77 -5.87
N CYS A 125 14.32 -6.50 -5.54
CA CYS A 125 15.39 -7.51 -5.56
C CYS A 125 15.53 -8.32 -4.26
N LYS A 126 14.76 -7.99 -3.21
CA LYS A 126 14.80 -8.61 -1.88
C LYS A 126 16.10 -8.41 -1.08
N ALA A 127 17.10 -7.72 -1.63
CA ALA A 127 18.32 -7.39 -0.89
C ALA A 127 18.01 -6.56 0.37
N PRO A 128 18.74 -6.79 1.49
CA PRO A 128 18.60 -5.98 2.68
C PRO A 128 19.12 -4.56 2.43
N TYR A 129 18.38 -3.55 2.86
CA TYR A 129 18.80 -2.15 2.78
C TYR A 129 18.45 -1.40 4.07
N ARG A 130 19.22 -0.34 4.36
CA ARG A 130 18.98 0.58 5.48
C ARG A 130 18.80 2.01 5.00
N ASP A 131 19.46 2.38 3.92
CA ASP A 131 19.35 3.73 3.35
C ASP A 131 18.02 3.89 2.62
N VAL A 132 17.22 4.84 3.08
CA VAL A 132 15.90 5.14 2.52
C VAL A 132 16.05 6.18 1.41
N HIS A 133 15.60 5.83 0.21
CA HIS A 133 15.55 6.73 -0.93
C HIS A 133 14.47 7.83 -0.73
N PRO A 134 14.71 9.09 -1.12
CA PRO A 134 13.76 10.20 -0.96
C PRO A 134 12.36 9.94 -1.55
N ASP A 135 12.26 9.24 -2.67
CA ASP A 135 10.96 8.84 -3.22
C ASP A 135 10.45 7.47 -2.76
N TYR A 136 11.29 6.43 -2.74
CA TYR A 136 10.86 5.04 -2.58
C TYR A 136 11.29 4.44 -1.24
N HIS A 137 10.37 4.42 -0.27
CA HIS A 137 10.60 3.85 1.07
C HIS A 137 10.62 2.31 1.14
N LEU A 138 10.21 1.60 0.09
CA LEU A 138 10.13 0.13 0.04
C LEU A 138 11.21 -0.52 -0.83
N MET A 139 12.20 0.24 -1.30
CA MET A 139 13.22 -0.25 -2.24
C MET A 139 14.63 0.08 -1.72
N CYS A 140 15.62 -0.77 -2.05
CA CYS A 140 17.02 -0.40 -1.86
C CYS A 140 17.38 0.79 -2.78
N PRO A 141 18.46 1.52 -2.50
CA PRO A 141 18.84 2.70 -3.29
C PRO A 141 18.95 2.43 -4.80
N GLU A 142 19.54 1.30 -5.20
CA GLU A 142 19.71 0.94 -6.62
C GLU A 142 18.37 0.73 -7.33
N CYS A 143 17.48 -0.11 -6.77
CA CYS A 143 16.16 -0.34 -7.33
C CYS A 143 15.31 0.94 -7.32
N ALA A 144 15.45 1.79 -6.29
CA ALA A 144 14.75 3.06 -6.20
C ALA A 144 15.19 4.03 -7.29
N ALA A 145 16.50 4.19 -7.51
CA ALA A 145 17.06 5.03 -8.57
C ALA A 145 16.59 4.58 -9.95
N GLU A 146 16.63 3.27 -10.23
CA GLU A 146 16.16 2.69 -11.49
C GLU A 146 14.66 2.95 -11.72
N ASN A 147 13.83 2.75 -10.68
CA ASN A 147 12.39 3.00 -10.78
C ASN A 147 12.07 4.50 -10.89
N LEU A 148 12.89 5.38 -10.30
CA LEU A 148 12.76 6.82 -10.48
C LEU A 148 13.08 7.22 -11.91
N ALA A 149 14.21 6.76 -12.45
CA ALA A 149 14.63 7.04 -13.83
C ALA A 149 13.58 6.58 -14.85
N ARG A 150 12.93 5.44 -14.62
CA ARG A 150 11.89 4.91 -15.51
C ARG A 150 10.49 5.47 -15.26
N ARG A 151 10.27 6.26 -14.20
CA ARG A 151 8.92 6.70 -13.80
C ARG A 151 8.17 7.42 -14.91
N HIS A 152 8.90 8.20 -15.70
CA HIS A 152 8.36 9.01 -16.80
C HIS A 152 8.87 8.57 -18.17
N ALA A 153 9.60 7.45 -18.28
CA ALA A 153 10.14 6.95 -19.53
C ALA A 153 9.02 6.76 -20.56
N ARG A 154 9.19 7.26 -21.79
CA ARG A 154 8.19 7.18 -22.87
C ARG A 154 8.68 6.24 -23.96
N CYS A 155 7.76 5.74 -24.79
CA CYS A 155 8.07 4.97 -25.98
C CYS A 155 7.23 5.51 -27.15
N ASP A 156 7.72 5.42 -28.38
CA ASP A 156 6.89 5.74 -29.55
C ASP A 156 6.05 4.51 -29.91
N LEU A 157 4.74 4.61 -29.71
CA LEU A 157 3.76 3.57 -30.04
C LEU A 157 2.81 4.01 -31.15
N ARG A 158 3.18 5.01 -31.96
CA ARG A 158 2.37 5.42 -33.12
C ARG A 158 2.15 4.24 -34.07
N GLY A 159 0.91 4.08 -34.49
CA GLY A 159 0.48 2.97 -35.36
C GLY A 159 0.30 1.63 -34.64
N ARG A 160 0.54 1.55 -33.33
CA ARG A 160 0.33 0.34 -32.53
C ARG A 160 -1.08 0.24 -32.01
N ARG A 161 -1.62 -0.97 -31.97
CA ARG A 161 -2.97 -1.30 -31.51
C ARG A 161 -2.90 -2.14 -30.25
N ALA A 162 -3.51 -1.62 -29.18
CA ALA A 162 -3.44 -2.23 -27.86
C ALA A 162 -4.83 -2.56 -27.31
N LEU A 163 -4.95 -3.74 -26.72
CA LEU A 163 -6.09 -4.12 -25.89
C LEU A 163 -5.65 -4.14 -24.42
N VAL A 164 -6.30 -3.33 -23.59
CA VAL A 164 -6.05 -3.29 -22.13
C VAL A 164 -7.29 -3.73 -21.38
N THR A 165 -7.22 -4.89 -20.73
CA THR A 165 -8.35 -5.37 -19.92
C THR A 165 -8.39 -4.67 -18.56
N GLY A 166 -9.58 -4.24 -18.13
CA GLY A 166 -9.75 -3.58 -16.84
C GLY A 166 -9.14 -2.17 -16.76
N GLY A 167 -9.23 -1.38 -17.84
CA GLY A 167 -8.57 -0.07 -17.94
C GLY A 167 -9.31 1.12 -17.32
N ARG A 168 -10.45 0.90 -16.64
CA ARG A 168 -11.24 1.99 -16.02
C ARG A 168 -10.51 2.72 -14.89
N ILE A 169 -9.76 2.00 -14.06
CA ILE A 169 -9.13 2.54 -12.85
C ILE A 169 -7.75 1.92 -12.58
N LYS A 170 -6.99 2.54 -11.66
CA LYS A 170 -5.73 2.01 -11.11
C LYS A 170 -4.70 1.69 -12.21
N ILE A 171 -4.08 0.52 -12.16
CA ILE A 171 -2.96 0.11 -13.02
C ILE A 171 -3.40 0.12 -14.49
N GLY A 172 -4.52 -0.54 -14.82
CA GLY A 172 -5.04 -0.56 -16.19
C GLY A 172 -5.27 0.83 -16.78
N PHE A 173 -5.82 1.76 -15.98
CA PHE A 173 -6.00 3.16 -16.41
C PHE A 173 -4.68 3.84 -16.73
N GLN A 174 -3.68 3.70 -15.85
CA GLN A 174 -2.37 4.33 -16.05
C GLN A 174 -1.59 3.69 -17.22
N VAL A 175 -1.75 2.38 -17.44
CA VAL A 175 -1.17 1.68 -18.60
C VAL A 175 -1.79 2.20 -19.90
N ALA A 176 -3.11 2.22 -20.00
CA ALA A 176 -3.81 2.75 -21.17
C ALA A 176 -3.47 4.22 -21.42
N LEU A 177 -3.48 5.06 -20.38
CA LEU A 177 -3.11 6.48 -20.48
C LEU A 177 -1.67 6.67 -21.00
N LYS A 178 -0.73 5.84 -20.53
CA LYS A 178 0.65 5.88 -21.03
C LYS A 178 0.73 5.54 -22.51
N MET A 179 0.07 4.46 -22.93
CA MET A 179 0.03 4.02 -24.33
C MET A 179 -0.61 5.06 -25.25
N LEU A 180 -1.72 5.68 -24.82
CA LEU A 180 -2.42 6.73 -25.55
C LEU A 180 -1.55 7.97 -25.75
N ARG A 181 -0.85 8.40 -24.70
CA ARG A 181 0.11 9.51 -24.74
C ARG A 181 1.34 9.16 -25.60
N ASP A 182 1.70 7.88 -25.68
CA ASP A 182 2.77 7.34 -26.52
C ASP A 182 2.34 7.15 -27.99
N GLY A 183 1.07 7.44 -28.32
CA GLY A 183 0.57 7.47 -29.70
C GLY A 183 -0.16 6.21 -30.16
N ALA A 184 -0.34 5.22 -29.29
CA ALA A 184 -1.10 4.00 -29.61
C ALA A 184 -2.60 4.28 -29.79
N GLU A 185 -3.26 3.42 -30.54
CA GLU A 185 -4.70 3.23 -30.53
C GLU A 185 -5.05 2.16 -29.50
N VAL A 186 -5.93 2.48 -28.55
CA VAL A 186 -6.14 1.66 -27.35
C VAL A 186 -7.61 1.35 -27.15
N LEU A 187 -7.94 0.06 -27.16
CA LEU A 187 -9.22 -0.46 -26.70
C LEU A 187 -9.11 -0.86 -25.22
N VAL A 188 -9.90 -0.23 -24.38
CA VAL A 188 -10.00 -0.52 -22.94
C VAL A 188 -11.26 -1.31 -22.66
N THR A 189 -11.15 -2.39 -21.88
CA THR A 189 -12.33 -3.11 -21.38
C THR A 189 -12.65 -2.83 -19.92
N THR A 190 -13.93 -2.85 -19.58
CA THR A 190 -14.42 -2.67 -18.20
C THR A 190 -15.90 -3.05 -18.09
N ARG A 191 -16.37 -3.36 -16.89
CA ARG A 191 -17.81 -3.52 -16.60
C ARG A 191 -18.58 -2.20 -16.52
N PHE A 192 -17.87 -1.07 -16.50
CA PHE A 192 -18.44 0.28 -16.35
C PHE A 192 -17.84 1.21 -17.42
N PRO A 193 -18.27 1.07 -18.68
CA PRO A 193 -17.67 1.78 -19.81
C PRO A 193 -17.92 3.30 -19.79
N ARG A 194 -19.08 3.78 -19.33
CA ARG A 194 -19.35 5.24 -19.30
C ARG A 194 -18.50 5.96 -18.26
N ASP A 195 -18.28 5.36 -17.09
CA ASP A 195 -17.36 5.85 -16.05
C ASP A 195 -15.92 5.87 -16.57
N ALA A 196 -15.49 4.86 -17.33
CA ALA A 196 -14.17 4.90 -17.98
C ALA A 196 -14.06 6.08 -18.95
N ALA A 197 -15.03 6.27 -19.84
CA ALA A 197 -15.05 7.39 -20.79
C ALA A 197 -14.95 8.74 -20.08
N ARG A 198 -15.73 8.95 -18.99
CA ARG A 198 -15.66 10.16 -18.17
C ARG A 198 -14.27 10.37 -17.55
N ARG A 199 -13.67 9.32 -16.99
CA ARG A 199 -12.33 9.40 -16.36
C ARG A 199 -11.25 9.77 -17.35
N PHE A 200 -11.24 9.16 -18.53
CA PHE A 200 -10.26 9.49 -19.57
C PHE A 200 -10.49 10.91 -20.10
N ALA A 201 -11.74 11.30 -20.36
CA ALA A 201 -12.07 12.65 -20.82
C ALA A 201 -11.74 13.75 -19.79
N ALA A 202 -11.73 13.43 -18.49
CA ALA A 202 -11.36 14.36 -17.42
C ALA A 202 -9.84 14.57 -17.28
N VAL A 203 -9.01 13.79 -17.99
CA VAL A 203 -7.57 14.00 -17.98
C VAL A 203 -7.25 15.30 -18.76
N PRO A 204 -6.43 16.22 -18.21
CA PRO A 204 -6.21 17.54 -18.81
C PRO A 204 -5.77 17.55 -20.29
N ASP A 205 -4.90 16.60 -20.68
CA ASP A 205 -4.37 16.45 -22.04
C ASP A 205 -5.19 15.48 -22.91
N SER A 206 -6.41 15.12 -22.47
CA SER A 206 -7.21 14.11 -23.16
C SER A 206 -7.49 14.45 -24.62
N ALA A 207 -7.69 15.73 -24.95
CA ALA A 207 -7.96 16.17 -26.32
C ALA A 207 -6.91 15.68 -27.36
N GLU A 208 -5.65 15.45 -26.94
CA GLU A 208 -4.55 15.02 -27.82
C GLU A 208 -4.61 13.54 -28.24
N TRP A 209 -5.32 12.71 -27.48
CA TRP A 209 -5.33 11.26 -27.65
C TRP A 209 -6.70 10.60 -27.53
N LEU A 210 -7.74 11.33 -27.11
CA LEU A 210 -9.09 10.82 -26.97
C LEU A 210 -9.65 10.18 -28.25
N PRO A 211 -9.37 10.67 -29.48
CA PRO A 211 -9.81 10.00 -30.71
C PRO A 211 -9.24 8.58 -30.91
N ARG A 212 -8.12 8.26 -30.23
CA ARG A 212 -7.46 6.94 -30.26
C ARG A 212 -7.90 6.02 -29.11
N LEU A 213 -8.81 6.49 -28.24
CA LEU A 213 -9.36 5.70 -27.14
C LEU A 213 -10.71 5.10 -27.52
N HIS A 214 -10.82 3.80 -27.27
CA HIS A 214 -12.06 3.04 -27.43
C HIS A 214 -12.36 2.32 -26.13
N VAL A 215 -13.63 2.23 -25.77
CA VAL A 215 -14.06 1.59 -24.53
C VAL A 215 -15.12 0.55 -24.85
N HIS A 216 -14.87 -0.68 -24.41
CA HIS A 216 -15.81 -1.78 -24.55
C HIS A 216 -16.30 -2.27 -23.18
N GLY A 217 -17.62 -2.24 -23.00
CA GLY A 217 -18.31 -2.76 -21.83
C GLY A 217 -18.36 -4.29 -21.84
N VAL A 218 -17.71 -4.96 -20.90
CA VAL A 218 -17.74 -6.45 -20.78
C VAL A 218 -17.46 -6.90 -19.36
N ASP A 219 -18.16 -7.96 -18.93
CA ASP A 219 -17.74 -8.79 -17.80
C ASP A 219 -16.97 -9.99 -18.36
N LEU A 220 -15.70 -10.15 -17.96
CA LEU A 220 -14.86 -11.25 -18.46
C LEU A 220 -15.28 -12.63 -17.92
N LEU A 221 -16.23 -12.67 -16.99
CA LEU A 221 -16.89 -13.91 -16.56
C LEU A 221 -18.03 -14.32 -17.50
N ASP A 222 -18.48 -13.42 -18.38
CA ASP A 222 -19.55 -13.66 -19.34
C ASP A 222 -18.98 -14.04 -20.72
N LEU A 223 -19.02 -15.34 -21.05
CA LEU A 223 -18.44 -15.87 -22.29
C LEU A 223 -19.06 -15.26 -23.56
N PRO A 224 -20.40 -15.12 -23.70
CA PRO A 224 -21.00 -14.38 -24.80
C PRO A 224 -20.49 -12.94 -24.96
N GLY A 225 -20.37 -12.20 -23.85
CA GLY A 225 -19.80 -10.85 -23.86
C GLY A 225 -18.34 -10.84 -24.28
N VAL A 226 -17.55 -11.84 -23.89
CA VAL A 226 -16.16 -12.00 -24.37
C VAL A 226 -16.12 -12.29 -25.87
N ALA A 227 -17.03 -13.12 -26.40
CA ALA A 227 -17.12 -13.32 -27.86
C ALA A 227 -17.44 -12.01 -28.59
N GLY A 228 -18.41 -11.22 -28.08
CA GLY A 228 -18.71 -9.89 -28.62
C GLY A 228 -17.55 -8.90 -28.52
N LEU A 229 -16.70 -9.00 -27.49
CA LEU A 229 -15.45 -8.24 -27.42
C LEU A 229 -14.49 -8.63 -28.55
N LEU A 230 -14.36 -9.93 -28.87
CA LEU A 230 -13.50 -10.39 -29.96
C LEU A 230 -13.98 -9.86 -31.31
N ASP A 231 -15.29 -9.86 -31.55
CA ASP A 231 -15.89 -9.26 -32.75
C ASP A 231 -15.60 -7.75 -32.82
N ALA A 232 -15.75 -7.03 -31.70
CA ALA A 232 -15.44 -5.60 -31.63
C ALA A 232 -13.96 -5.31 -31.89
N VAL A 233 -13.05 -6.15 -31.36
CA VAL A 233 -11.61 -6.07 -31.63
C VAL A 233 -11.34 -6.28 -33.12
N HIS A 234 -11.93 -7.31 -33.73
CA HIS A 234 -11.69 -7.65 -35.13
C HIS A 234 -12.27 -6.62 -36.10
N ALA A 235 -13.45 -6.07 -35.80
CA ALA A 235 -14.05 -5.00 -36.57
C ALA A 235 -13.24 -3.71 -36.53
N ARG A 236 -12.51 -3.48 -35.41
CA ARG A 236 -11.77 -2.25 -35.16
C ARG A 236 -10.31 -2.33 -35.62
N PHE A 237 -9.66 -3.46 -35.39
CA PHE A 237 -8.24 -3.66 -35.63
C PHE A 237 -8.03 -4.83 -36.59
N ASP A 238 -7.23 -4.63 -37.64
CA ASP A 238 -6.76 -5.75 -38.48
C ASP A 238 -5.76 -6.65 -37.73
N HIS A 239 -5.08 -6.14 -36.69
CA HIS A 239 -4.26 -6.93 -35.78
C HIS A 239 -4.07 -6.25 -34.41
N LEU A 240 -3.67 -7.02 -33.40
CA LEU A 240 -3.23 -6.52 -32.10
C LEU A 240 -1.71 -6.59 -31.98
N ASP A 241 -1.06 -5.47 -31.68
CA ASP A 241 0.36 -5.44 -31.32
C ASP A 241 0.57 -5.76 -29.83
N VAL A 242 -0.37 -5.32 -28.99
CA VAL A 242 -0.23 -5.38 -27.53
C VAL A 242 -1.51 -5.90 -26.89
N LEU A 243 -1.38 -6.93 -26.07
CA LEU A 243 -2.43 -7.41 -25.17
C LEU A 243 -1.97 -7.27 -23.72
N VAL A 244 -2.70 -6.48 -22.94
CA VAL A 244 -2.48 -6.33 -21.49
C VAL A 244 -3.60 -7.02 -20.73
N ASN A 245 -3.30 -8.22 -20.23
CA ASN A 245 -4.16 -8.97 -19.32
C ASN A 245 -4.06 -8.41 -17.89
N ASN A 246 -4.66 -7.23 -17.67
CA ASN A 246 -4.63 -6.53 -16.38
C ASN A 246 -5.90 -6.77 -15.52
N ALA A 247 -7.04 -7.07 -16.13
CA ALA A 247 -8.28 -7.28 -15.38
C ALA A 247 -8.11 -8.42 -14.35
N ALA A 248 -8.26 -8.08 -13.07
CA ALA A 248 -8.17 -9.03 -11.97
C ALA A 248 -9.08 -8.59 -10.82
N GLN A 249 -9.65 -9.57 -10.12
CA GLN A 249 -10.37 -9.35 -8.86
C GLN A 249 -9.72 -10.19 -7.76
N THR A 250 -8.93 -9.53 -6.91
CA THR A 250 -8.25 -10.19 -5.77
C THR A 250 -9.06 -10.12 -4.47
N VAL A 251 -10.10 -9.29 -4.43
CA VAL A 251 -10.99 -9.12 -3.28
C VAL A 251 -12.44 -9.13 -3.75
N ARG A 252 -13.27 -10.02 -3.19
CA ARG A 252 -14.71 -9.99 -3.37
C ARG A 252 -15.29 -8.81 -2.59
N ARG A 253 -15.98 -7.90 -3.29
CA ARG A 253 -16.65 -6.74 -2.68
C ARG A 253 -18.15 -7.02 -2.61
N PRO A 254 -18.84 -6.56 -1.55
CA PRO A 254 -20.30 -6.67 -1.49
C PRO A 254 -20.94 -5.83 -2.60
N PRO A 255 -22.17 -6.16 -3.05
CA PRO A 255 -22.84 -5.45 -4.14
C PRO A 255 -22.92 -3.92 -3.94
N ALA A 256 -23.10 -3.48 -2.69
CA ALA A 256 -23.16 -2.07 -2.30
C ALA A 256 -21.91 -1.26 -2.71
N TYR A 257 -20.74 -1.90 -2.79
CA TYR A 257 -19.49 -1.23 -3.18
C TYR A 257 -19.53 -0.61 -4.58
N HIS A 258 -20.40 -1.11 -5.46
CA HIS A 258 -20.55 -0.62 -6.83
C HIS A 258 -21.80 0.24 -7.04
N ARG A 259 -22.57 0.57 -5.99
CA ARG A 259 -23.84 1.30 -6.13
C ARG A 259 -23.69 2.63 -6.86
N GLU A 260 -22.74 3.47 -6.46
CA GLU A 260 -22.55 4.81 -7.02
C GLU A 260 -22.11 4.75 -8.49
N VAL A 261 -21.14 3.90 -8.81
CA VAL A 261 -20.67 3.77 -10.20
C VAL A 261 -21.75 3.16 -11.10
N ARG A 262 -22.59 2.25 -10.58
CA ARG A 262 -23.76 1.75 -11.33
C ARG A 262 -24.78 2.85 -11.62
N ALA A 263 -25.06 3.72 -10.64
CA ALA A 263 -25.93 4.87 -10.87
C ALA A 263 -25.34 5.82 -11.92
N ALA A 264 -24.03 6.06 -11.89
CA ALA A 264 -23.34 6.86 -12.89
C ALA A 264 -23.34 6.24 -14.30
N GLU A 265 -23.36 4.90 -14.43
CA GLU A 265 -23.50 4.23 -15.73
C GLU A 265 -24.86 4.46 -16.40
N ALA A 266 -25.90 4.81 -15.64
CA ALA A 266 -27.22 5.11 -16.21
C ALA A 266 -27.31 6.54 -16.77
N LEU A 267 -26.38 7.43 -16.38
CA LEU A 267 -26.36 8.80 -16.84
C LEU A 267 -25.76 8.89 -18.26
N PRO A 268 -26.25 9.82 -19.10
CA PRO A 268 -25.66 10.05 -20.42
C PRO A 268 -24.22 10.56 -20.32
N LEU A 269 -23.45 10.35 -21.39
CA LEU A 269 -22.15 11.00 -21.56
C LEU A 269 -22.37 12.42 -22.09
N THR A 270 -21.59 13.37 -21.59
CA THR A 270 -21.65 14.78 -21.99
C THR A 270 -20.24 15.31 -22.26
N GLY A 271 -20.15 16.43 -23.00
CA GLY A 271 -18.89 17.10 -23.27
C GLY A 271 -17.86 16.21 -23.98
N ALA A 272 -16.61 16.24 -23.50
CA ALA A 272 -15.54 15.43 -24.08
C ALA A 272 -15.78 13.92 -24.00
N ALA A 273 -16.44 13.45 -22.93
CA ALA A 273 -16.71 12.03 -22.75
C ALA A 273 -17.67 11.47 -23.80
N ALA A 274 -18.57 12.30 -24.35
CA ALA A 274 -19.49 11.91 -25.42
C ALA A 274 -18.79 11.65 -26.78
N ARG A 275 -17.52 12.05 -26.91
CA ARG A 275 -16.70 11.79 -28.12
C ARG A 275 -15.93 10.47 -28.06
N VAL A 276 -15.93 9.80 -26.90
CA VAL A 276 -15.27 8.50 -26.75
C VAL A 276 -16.13 7.46 -27.45
N ASP A 277 -15.51 6.63 -28.29
CA ASP A 277 -16.18 5.47 -28.88
C ASP A 277 -16.43 4.43 -27.77
N VAL A 278 -17.70 4.32 -27.36
CA VAL A 278 -18.14 3.41 -26.32
C VAL A 278 -19.07 2.36 -26.93
N ALA A 279 -18.61 1.12 -26.93
CA ALA A 279 -19.43 -0.04 -27.26
C ALA A 279 -19.80 -0.80 -25.97
N GLU A 280 -20.99 -1.40 -25.95
CA GLU A 280 -21.41 -2.33 -24.90
C GLU A 280 -21.51 -3.72 -25.52
N GLY A 281 -20.89 -4.72 -24.90
CA GLY A 281 -21.19 -6.12 -25.18
C GLY A 281 -22.66 -6.42 -24.85
N ALA A 282 -23.21 -7.48 -25.45
CA ALA A 282 -24.57 -7.94 -25.15
C ALA A 282 -24.77 -7.96 -23.62
N ARG A 283 -25.79 -7.25 -23.11
CA ARG A 283 -26.07 -7.15 -21.67
C ARG A 283 -26.29 -8.55 -21.10
N ALA A 284 -25.25 -9.14 -20.53
CA ALA A 284 -25.37 -10.31 -19.69
C ALA A 284 -24.70 -10.03 -18.34
N ALA A 285 -25.51 -10.22 -17.30
CA ALA A 285 -25.14 -10.35 -15.90
C ALA A 285 -24.56 -9.12 -15.16
N LEU A 286 -25.28 -7.99 -15.21
CA LEU A 286 -25.33 -7.09 -14.04
C LEU A 286 -26.65 -7.20 -13.26
N GLU A 287 -27.52 -8.14 -13.64
CA GLU A 287 -28.57 -8.60 -12.74
C GLU A 287 -27.90 -9.23 -11.52
N ALA A 288 -28.32 -8.76 -10.35
CA ALA A 288 -27.78 -9.18 -9.08
C ALA A 288 -27.87 -10.70 -8.95
N GLY A 289 -26.74 -11.39 -9.15
CA GLY A 289 -26.57 -12.72 -8.59
C GLY A 289 -26.64 -12.62 -7.05
N PRO A 290 -27.28 -13.59 -6.38
CA PRO A 290 -27.52 -13.58 -4.93
C PRO A 290 -26.25 -13.42 -4.07
#